data_AF-A0A1Z9E8X5-F1
#
_entry.id   AF-A0A1Z9E8X5-F1
#
_cell.length_a   1.000
_cell.length_b   1.000
_cell.length_c   1.000
_cell.angle_alpha   90.00
_cell.angle_beta   90.00
_cell.angle_gamma   90.00
#
_symmetry.space_group_name_H-M   'P 1'
#
loop_
_entity.id
_entity.type
_entity.pdbx_description
1 polymer ?
#
loop_
_entity_poly.entity_id
_entity_poly.type
_entity_poly.pdbx_seq_one_letter_code
_entity_poly.pdbx_strand_id
1 'polypeptide(L)'
;MSETPKFQTLEEYCNWGFEQLSQALVQLTNRVTALEQSVSKFPPPGADMIKYKIPEREDYSNLVDLFDNLYDRIRNLEDERDDLKTRLNKIEGFDH
;
A
#
# COMPACT_ATOMS: atom_id res chain seq x y z
N MET A 1 -32.41 -12.42 -1.23
CA MET A 1 -32.60 -12.89 0.17
C MET A 1 -33.04 -14.34 0.06
N SER A 2 -32.33 -15.29 0.68
CA SER A 2 -32.75 -16.68 0.71
C SER A 2 -34.01 -16.78 1.57
N GLU A 3 -35.12 -17.19 0.98
CA GLU A 3 -36.34 -17.45 1.73
C GLU A 3 -36.09 -18.60 2.72
N THR A 4 -36.33 -18.35 4.00
CA THR A 4 -36.25 -19.39 5.03
C THR A 4 -37.27 -20.48 4.70
N PRO A 5 -36.88 -21.76 4.62
CA PRO A 5 -37.81 -22.85 4.36
C PRO A 5 -38.92 -22.91 5.42
N LYS A 6 -40.10 -23.42 5.05
CA LYS A 6 -41.16 -23.74 6.00
C LYS A 6 -40.91 -25.14 6.56
N PHE A 7 -40.88 -25.27 7.90
CA PHE A 7 -40.63 -26.53 8.59
C PHE A 7 -41.94 -27.09 9.15
N GLN A 8 -42.14 -28.41 9.06
CA GLN A 8 -43.33 -29.08 9.60
C GLN A 8 -43.10 -29.57 11.03
N THR A 9 -41.84 -29.85 11.40
CA THR A 9 -41.45 -30.29 12.74
C THR A 9 -40.31 -29.46 13.31
N LEU A 10 -40.17 -29.49 14.65
CA LEU A 10 -39.04 -28.87 15.34
C LEU A 10 -37.71 -29.53 14.97
N GLU A 11 -37.72 -30.84 14.76
CA GLU A 11 -36.53 -31.61 14.38
C GLU A 11 -35.98 -31.18 13.01
N GLU A 12 -36.86 -31.00 12.02
CA GLU A 12 -36.49 -30.45 10.70
C GLU A 12 -35.88 -29.05 10.81
N TYR A 13 -36.49 -28.18 11.62
CA TYR A 13 -35.97 -26.84 11.86
C TYR A 13 -34.59 -26.87 12.53
N CYS A 14 -34.40 -27.72 13.55
CA CYS A 14 -33.13 -27.89 14.23
C CYS A 14 -32.04 -28.39 13.28
N ASN A 15 -32.33 -29.42 12.48
CA ASN A 15 -31.37 -29.97 11.50
C ASN A 15 -30.97 -28.93 10.45
N TRP A 16 -31.93 -28.19 9.89
CA TRP A 16 -31.62 -27.10 8.97
C TRP A 16 -30.79 -26.00 9.64
N GLY A 17 -31.15 -25.61 10.87
CA GLY A 17 -30.39 -24.61 11.64
C GLY A 17 -28.95 -25.03 11.88
N PHE A 18 -28.72 -26.30 12.25
CA PHE A 18 -27.37 -26.86 12.41
C PHE A 18 -26.59 -26.88 11.09
N GLU A 19 -27.24 -27.19 9.98
CA GLU A 19 -26.60 -27.18 8.66
C GLU A 19 -26.19 -25.75 8.25
N GLN A 20 -27.06 -24.76 8.45
CA GLN A 20 -26.74 -23.35 8.21
C GLN A 20 -25.60 -22.85 9.10
N LEU A 21 -25.60 -23.23 10.39
CA LEU A 21 -24.51 -22.90 11.31
C LEU A 21 -23.19 -23.52 10.87
N SER A 22 -23.20 -24.79 10.46
CA SER A 22 -22.03 -25.49 9.94
C SER A 22 -21.47 -24.80 8.70
N GLN A 23 -22.34 -24.47 7.73
CA GLN A 23 -21.95 -23.74 6.52
C GLN A 23 -21.37 -22.35 6.86
N ALA A 24 -21.97 -21.64 7.82
CA ALA A 24 -21.47 -20.35 8.27
C ALA A 24 -20.07 -20.45 8.91
N LEU A 25 -19.82 -21.50 9.70
CA LEU A 25 -18.50 -21.75 10.31
C LEU A 25 -17.43 -22.05 9.25
N VAL A 26 -17.77 -22.86 8.23
CA VAL A 26 -16.86 -23.13 7.11
C VAL A 26 -16.54 -21.84 6.34
N GLN A 27 -17.55 -21.02 6.06
CA GLN A 27 -17.35 -19.73 5.39
C GLN A 27 -16.50 -18.76 6.23
N LEU A 28 -16.73 -18.71 7.54
CA LEU A 28 -15.93 -17.88 8.45
C LEU A 28 -14.47 -18.33 8.43
N THR A 29 -14.21 -19.64 8.51
CA THR A 29 -12.86 -20.22 8.46
C THR A 29 -12.16 -19.83 7.15
N ASN A 30 -12.84 -19.99 6.01
CA ASN A 30 -12.29 -19.59 4.71
C ASN A 30 -11.94 -18.09 4.65
N ARG A 31 -12.77 -17.22 5.25
CA ARG A 31 -12.51 -15.78 5.33
C ARG A 31 -11.31 -15.46 6.22
N VAL A 32 -11.18 -16.13 7.36
CA VAL A 32 -10.03 -15.97 8.26
C VAL A 32 -8.75 -16.40 7.56
N THR A 33 -8.73 -17.57 6.92
CA THR A 33 -7.58 -18.05 6.14
C THR A 33 -7.20 -17.08 5.02
N ALA A 34 -8.18 -16.53 4.29
CA ALA A 34 -7.92 -15.55 3.24
C ALA A 34 -7.32 -14.23 3.79
N LEU A 35 -7.77 -13.79 4.97
CA LEU A 35 -7.19 -12.64 5.66
C LEU A 35 -5.76 -12.91 6.11
N GLU A 36 -5.50 -14.05 6.75
CA GLU A 36 -4.16 -14.45 7.18
C GLU A 36 -3.17 -14.50 6.01
N GLN A 37 -3.57 -15.09 4.88
CA GLN A 37 -2.77 -15.13 3.65
C GLN A 37 -2.55 -13.75 3.02
N SER A 38 -3.47 -12.82 3.22
CA SER A 38 -3.35 -11.45 2.72
C SER A 38 -2.42 -10.64 3.61
N VAL A 39 -2.57 -10.78 4.93
CA VAL A 39 -1.72 -10.13 5.93
C VAL A 39 -0.29 -10.65 5.84
N SER A 40 -0.08 -11.94 5.56
CA SER A 40 1.27 -12.49 5.37
C SER A 40 2.00 -11.95 4.15
N LYS A 41 1.29 -11.34 3.19
CA LYS A 41 1.89 -10.65 2.04
C LYS A 41 2.24 -9.20 2.32
N PHE A 42 1.78 -8.64 3.44
CA PHE A 42 2.19 -7.30 3.80
C PHE A 42 3.68 -7.31 4.17
N PRO A 43 4.45 -6.35 3.63
CA PRO A 43 5.83 -6.18 4.07
C PRO A 43 5.85 -5.90 5.58
N PRO A 44 6.96 -6.22 6.27
CA PRO A 44 7.14 -5.88 7.68
C PRO A 44 6.77 -4.41 7.94
N PRO A 45 6.17 -4.10 9.10
CA PRO A 45 5.87 -2.71 9.45
C PRO A 45 7.11 -1.83 9.32
N GLY A 46 7.07 -0.83 8.45
CA GLY A 46 8.25 -0.05 8.10
C GLY A 46 8.12 0.73 6.79
N ALA A 47 9.25 1.21 6.28
CA ALA A 47 9.32 2.07 5.09
C ALA A 47 8.67 1.44 3.84
N ASP A 48 8.65 0.10 3.76
CA ASP A 48 8.09 -0.66 2.63
C ASP A 48 6.56 -0.73 2.62
N MET A 49 5.89 -0.32 3.70
CA MET A 49 4.42 -0.28 3.77
C MET A 49 3.82 0.82 2.88
N ILE A 50 4.54 1.93 2.70
CA ILE A 50 4.10 3.07 1.90
C ILE A 50 4.94 3.11 0.63
N LYS A 51 4.30 2.83 -0.50
CA LYS A 51 4.93 2.82 -1.81
C LYS A 51 4.49 4.02 -2.62
N TYR A 52 5.45 4.81 -3.09
CA TYR A 52 5.20 5.97 -3.96
C TYR A 52 5.77 5.74 -5.35
N LYS A 53 5.04 6.21 -6.37
CA LYS A 53 5.47 6.13 -7.76
C LYS A 53 6.18 7.42 -8.15
N ILE A 54 7.51 7.41 -8.12
CA ILE A 54 8.31 8.54 -8.60
C ILE A 54 8.12 8.64 -10.12
N PRO A 55 7.78 9.82 -10.68
CA PRO A 55 7.77 10.03 -12.12
C PRO A 55 9.10 9.59 -12.75
N GLU A 56 9.08 9.02 -13.95
CA GLU A 56 10.27 8.56 -14.70
C GLU A 56 10.95 7.28 -14.19
N ARG A 57 10.56 6.71 -13.03
CA ARG A 57 10.98 5.36 -12.61
C ARG A 57 9.96 4.29 -13.02
N GLU A 58 10.40 3.07 -13.32
CA GLU A 58 9.53 1.91 -13.62
C GLU A 58 8.98 1.21 -12.37
N ASP A 59 9.68 1.28 -11.25
CA ASP A 59 9.25 0.66 -9.99
C ASP A 59 8.62 1.65 -9.01
N TYR A 60 8.00 1.11 -7.96
CA TYR A 60 7.55 1.87 -6.80
C TYR A 60 8.69 1.97 -5.79
N SER A 61 8.88 3.15 -5.22
CA SER A 61 9.89 3.43 -4.21
C SER A 61 9.27 3.40 -2.82
N ASN A 62 10.00 2.85 -1.85
CA ASN A 62 9.63 2.96 -0.45
C ASN A 62 9.95 4.37 0.08
N LEU A 63 9.63 4.63 1.35
CA LEU A 63 9.83 5.97 1.94
C LEU A 63 11.30 6.42 1.95
N VAL A 64 12.24 5.48 2.14
CA VAL A 64 13.68 5.77 2.18
C VAL A 64 14.16 6.14 0.78
N ASP A 65 13.86 5.30 -0.20
CA ASP A 65 14.20 5.52 -1.62
C ASP A 65 13.63 6.84 -2.14
N LEU A 66 12.44 7.23 -1.66
CA LEU A 66 11.81 8.51 -2.00
C LEU A 66 12.59 9.69 -1.43
N PHE A 67 13.00 9.62 -0.16
CA PHE A 67 13.78 10.70 0.46
C PHE A 67 15.18 10.82 -0.13
N ASP A 68 15.83 9.70 -0.46
CA ASP A 68 17.12 9.70 -1.15
C ASP A 68 16.99 10.36 -2.53
N ASN A 69 15.94 10.04 -3.30
CA ASN A 69 15.69 10.68 -4.58
C ASN A 69 15.44 12.19 -4.45
N LEU A 70 14.66 12.61 -3.46
CA LEU A 70 14.42 14.03 -3.21
C LEU A 70 15.71 14.75 -2.82
N TYR A 71 16.53 14.13 -1.97
CA TYR A 71 17.81 14.69 -1.56
C TYR A 71 18.75 14.90 -2.74
N ASP A 72 18.92 13.89 -3.60
CA ASP A 72 19.75 14.02 -4.81
C ASP A 72 19.26 15.12 -5.76
N ARG A 73 17.93 15.22 -5.94
CA ARG A 73 17.34 16.28 -6.78
C ARG A 73 17.60 17.67 -6.23
N ILE A 74 17.49 17.83 -4.91
CA ILE A 74 17.81 19.10 -4.24
C ILE A 74 19.28 19.43 -4.45
N ARG A 75 20.19 18.50 -4.15
CA ARG A 75 21.64 18.72 -4.31
C ARG A 75 21.99 19.18 -5.73
N ASN A 76 21.48 18.48 -6.74
CA ASN A 76 21.75 18.85 -8.14
C ASN A 76 21.23 20.26 -8.48
N LEU A 77 20.05 20.65 -7.98
CA LEU A 77 19.52 22.00 -8.18
C LEU A 77 20.35 23.06 -7.45
N GLU A 78 20.94 22.74 -6.30
CA GLU A 78 21.86 23.64 -5.61
C GLU A 78 23.15 23.83 -6.41
N ASP A 79 23.73 22.74 -6.92
CA ASP A 79 24.93 22.78 -7.76
C ASP A 79 24.71 23.58 -9.05
N GLU A 80 23.58 23.37 -9.74
CA GLU A 80 23.21 24.13 -10.94
C GLU A 80 23.04 25.63 -10.64
N ARG A 81 22.39 25.95 -9.52
CA ARG A 81 22.19 27.35 -9.08
C ARG A 81 23.52 28.04 -8.77
N ASP A 82 24.47 27.33 -8.16
CA ASP A 82 25.79 27.89 -7.85
C ASP A 82 26.68 28.06 -9.10
N ASP A 83 26.60 27.14 -10.08
CA ASP A 83 27.23 27.32 -11.40
C ASP A 83 26.66 28.54 -12.12
N LEU A 84 25.32 28.66 -12.18
CA LEU A 84 24.64 29.78 -12.82
C LEU A 84 25.02 31.11 -12.15
N LYS A 85 25.10 31.14 -10.82
CA LYS A 85 25.54 32.33 -10.06
C LYS A 85 26.98 32.70 -10.40
N THR A 86 27.88 31.72 -10.49
CA THR A 86 29.28 31.95 -10.87
C THR A 86 29.39 32.50 -12.29
N ARG A 87 28.61 31.96 -13.23
CA ARG A 87 28.56 32.43 -14.61
C ARG A 87 27.98 33.83 -14.72
N LEU A 88 26.94 34.15 -13.95
CA LEU A 88 26.37 35.48 -13.86
C LEU A 88 27.41 36.49 -13.36
N ASN A 89 28.11 36.19 -12.26
CA ASN A 89 29.15 37.08 -11.72
C ASN A 89 30.26 37.40 -12.74
N LYS A 90 30.66 36.40 -13.54
CA LYS A 90 31.63 36.60 -14.65
C LYS A 90 31.10 37.49 -15.76
N ILE A 91 29.80 37.46 -16.03
CA ILE A 91 29.15 38.29 -17.05
C ILE A 91 28.95 39.72 -16.55
N GLU A 92 28.59 39.89 -15.28
CA GLU A 92 28.34 41.20 -14.66
C GLU A 92 29.62 41.95 -14.30
N GLY A 93 30.81 41.37 -14.53
CA GLY A 93 32.08 42.04 -14.34
C GLY A 93 32.40 42.37 -12.89
N PHE A 94 31.80 41.67 -11.92
CA PHE A 94 32.12 41.78 -10.49
C PHE A 94 33.40 41.01 -10.10
N ASP A 95 34.40 40.97 -10.99
CA ASP A 95 35.78 40.65 -10.63
C ASP A 95 36.48 41.97 -10.25
N HIS A 96 36.48 42.28 -8.96
CA HIS A 96 37.43 43.19 -8.31
C HIS A 96 38.22 42.42 -7.26
#